data_AF-A0AAF0RWJ3-F1
#
_entry.id   AF-A0AAF0RWJ3-F1
#
_cell.length_a   1.000
_cell.length_b   1.000
_cell.length_c   1.000
_cell.angle_alpha   90.00
_cell.angle_beta   90.00
_cell.angle_gamma   90.00
#
_symmetry.space_group_name_H-M   'P 1'
#
loop_
_entity.id
_entity.type
_entity.pdbx_description
1 polymer ?
#
loop_
_entity_poly.entity_id
_entity_poly.type
_entity_poly.pdbx_seq_one_letter_code
_entity_poly.pdbx_strand_id
1 'polypeptide(L)'
;MEELEARARRARRRTVVIVLGGLVAGAVLGWGLPHTEASIRGLQAVGWALAVAGLGGTFSLVVTTTGLASHLRVPLQSLRPRDSRFLRRSVDSVQLIAPADSEMAQRAFDYARITLVYQPLALAQFLLLYAGLLGPQLADLFDHDGFDLTFSRVFCSTIVIVAVIFAVVWTRKIRGARGYVRAIERQRTTV
;
A
#
# COMPACT_ATOMS: atom_id res chain seq x y z
N MET A 1 12.95 9.69 -14.00
CA MET A 1 11.75 8.83 -13.90
C MET A 1 12.07 7.35 -14.03
N GLU A 2 12.85 6.93 -15.02
CA GLU A 2 13.26 5.53 -15.20
C GLU A 2 13.94 4.92 -13.96
N GLU A 3 14.77 5.72 -13.27
CA GLU A 3 15.42 5.29 -12.04
C GLU A 3 14.42 4.97 -10.90
N LEU A 4 13.37 5.80 -10.75
CA LEU A 4 12.31 5.58 -9.75
C LEU A 4 11.55 4.29 -10.03
N GLU A 5 11.23 4.04 -11.30
CA GLU A 5 10.57 2.80 -11.71
C GLU A 5 11.48 1.59 -11.51
N ALA A 6 12.77 1.70 -11.81
CA ALA A 6 13.74 0.62 -11.58
C ALA A 6 13.89 0.30 -10.09
N ARG A 7 13.91 1.32 -9.22
CA ARG A 7 13.88 1.14 -7.76
C ARG A 7 12.58 0.46 -7.31
N ALA A 8 11.42 0.90 -7.82
CA ALA A 8 10.14 0.29 -7.52
C ALA A 8 10.04 -1.19 -7.96
N ARG A 9 10.52 -1.52 -9.17
CA ARG A 9 10.56 -2.90 -9.69
C ARG A 9 11.46 -3.80 -8.85
N ARG A 10 12.64 -3.31 -8.46
CA ARG A 10 13.56 -4.04 -7.57
C ARG A 10 12.95 -4.28 -6.20
N ALA A 11 12.35 -3.24 -5.61
CA ALA A 11 11.66 -3.36 -4.33
C ALA A 11 10.54 -4.39 -4.40
N ARG A 12 9.71 -4.37 -5.46
CA ARG A 12 8.67 -5.38 -5.67
C ARG A 12 9.22 -6.81 -5.72
N ARG A 13 10.28 -7.05 -6.50
CA ARG A 13 10.90 -8.38 -6.58
C ARG A 13 11.41 -8.85 -5.22
N ARG A 14 12.12 -7.97 -4.49
CA ARG A 14 12.63 -8.27 -3.14
C ARG A 14 11.50 -8.58 -2.16
N THR A 15 10.44 -7.76 -2.16
CA THR A 15 9.30 -7.95 -1.28
C THR A 15 8.58 -9.26 -1.57
N VAL A 16 8.40 -9.64 -2.84
CA VAL A 16 7.79 -10.94 -3.20
C VAL A 16 8.60 -12.09 -2.62
N VAL A 17 9.92 -12.07 -2.76
CA VAL A 17 10.79 -13.11 -2.20
C VAL A 17 10.68 -13.18 -0.67
N ILE A 18 10.69 -12.03 0.01
CA ILE A 18 10.56 -11.95 1.47
C ILE A 18 9.19 -12.42 1.95
N VAL A 19 8.12 -12.04 1.25
CA VAL A 19 6.74 -12.47 1.58
C VAL A 19 6.62 -13.98 1.41
N LEU A 20 7.12 -14.54 0.31
CA LEU A 20 7.11 -16.00 0.10
C LEU A 20 7.93 -16.74 1.16
N GLY A 21 9.16 -16.29 1.43
CA GLY A 21 10.01 -16.88 2.47
C GLY A 21 9.40 -16.76 3.86
N GLY A 22 8.80 -15.61 4.19
CA GLY A 22 8.11 -15.37 5.45
C GLY A 22 6.86 -16.23 5.61
N LEU A 23 6.13 -16.50 4.53
CA LEU A 23 4.94 -17.36 4.54
C LEU A 23 5.34 -18.80 4.88
N VAL A 24 6.38 -19.31 4.23
CA VAL A 24 6.94 -20.65 4.52
C VAL A 24 7.46 -20.72 5.95
N ALA A 25 8.29 -19.76 6.37
CA ALA A 25 8.86 -19.73 7.71
C ALA A 25 7.78 -19.64 8.80
N GLY A 26 6.80 -18.75 8.63
CA GLY A 26 5.70 -18.60 9.59
C GLY A 26 4.78 -19.82 9.64
N ALA A 27 4.52 -20.48 8.50
CA ALA A 27 3.75 -21.74 8.50
C ALA A 27 4.47 -22.85 9.28
N VAL A 28 5.79 -22.99 9.09
CA VAL A 28 6.61 -23.98 9.83
C VAL A 28 6.62 -23.66 11.34
N LEU A 29 6.78 -22.39 11.72
CA LEU A 29 6.74 -21.96 13.12
C LEU A 29 5.39 -22.22 13.76
N GLY A 30 4.29 -21.86 13.08
CA GLY A 30 2.95 -22.04 13.61
C GLY A 30 2.53 -23.51 13.69
N TRP A 31 3.01 -24.37 12.79
CA TRP A 31 2.78 -25.82 12.87
C TRP A 31 3.48 -26.48 14.07
N GLY A 32 4.64 -25.94 14.47
CA GLY A 32 5.42 -26.45 15.59
C GLY A 32 4.82 -26.14 16.97
N LEU A 33 3.81 -25.29 17.06
CA LEU A 33 3.19 -24.91 18.33
C LEU A 33 2.14 -25.97 18.77
N PRO A 34 2.16 -26.38 20.05
CA PRO A 34 1.26 -27.42 20.54
C PRO A 34 -0.16 -26.87 20.67
N HIS A 35 -1.11 -27.52 20.00
CA HIS A 35 -2.56 -27.27 20.13
C HIS A 35 -3.33 -28.60 20.10
N THR A 36 -4.48 -28.67 20.77
CA THR A 36 -5.27 -29.91 20.90
C THR A 36 -6.06 -30.26 19.63
N GLU A 37 -6.49 -29.27 18.85
CA GLU A 37 -7.30 -29.46 17.65
C GLU A 37 -6.54 -29.22 16.34
N ALA A 38 -6.73 -30.11 15.35
CA ALA A 38 -6.07 -30.03 14.05
C ALA A 38 -6.54 -28.81 13.21
N SER A 39 -7.80 -28.41 13.35
CA SER A 39 -8.39 -27.20 12.74
C SER A 39 -7.70 -25.93 13.24
N ILE A 40 -7.51 -25.81 14.55
CA ILE A 40 -6.88 -24.63 15.17
C ILE A 40 -5.38 -24.58 14.84
N ARG A 41 -4.68 -25.73 14.80
CA ARG A 41 -3.27 -25.79 14.32
C ARG A 41 -3.09 -25.25 12.91
N GLY A 42 -3.98 -25.62 11.99
CA GLY A 42 -3.93 -25.11 10.61
C GLY A 42 -4.11 -23.59 10.56
N LEU A 43 -5.04 -23.06 11.36
CA LEU A 43 -5.30 -21.64 11.44
C LEU A 43 -4.16 -20.85 12.10
N GLN A 44 -3.53 -21.43 13.12
CA GLN A 44 -2.34 -20.90 13.77
C GLN A 44 -1.16 -20.85 12.80
N ALA A 45 -0.94 -21.89 12.00
CA ALA A 45 0.08 -21.90 10.95
C ALA A 45 -0.17 -20.79 9.91
N VAL A 46 -1.42 -20.59 9.47
CA VAL A 46 -1.80 -19.48 8.58
C VAL A 46 -1.58 -18.13 9.25
N GLY A 47 -1.95 -17.99 10.52
CA GLY A 47 -1.77 -16.78 11.30
C GLY A 47 -0.30 -16.37 11.40
N TRP A 48 0.58 -17.29 11.78
CA TRP A 48 2.02 -17.05 11.82
C TRP A 48 2.63 -16.80 10.44
N ALA A 49 2.17 -17.51 9.41
CA ALA A 49 2.58 -17.26 8.03
C ALA A 49 2.26 -15.81 7.61
N LEU A 50 1.04 -15.34 7.90
CA LEU A 50 0.64 -13.96 7.63
C LEU A 50 1.42 -12.95 8.47
N ALA A 51 1.66 -13.24 9.75
CA ALA A 51 2.44 -12.40 10.65
C ALA A 51 3.86 -12.16 10.11
N VAL A 52 4.59 -13.25 9.84
CA VAL A 52 5.99 -13.19 9.41
C VAL A 52 6.09 -12.62 7.99
N ALA A 53 5.27 -13.07 7.05
CA ALA A 53 5.25 -12.57 5.68
C ALA A 53 4.84 -11.09 5.61
N GLY A 54 3.79 -10.72 6.35
CA GLY A 54 3.23 -9.37 6.39
C GLY A 54 4.18 -8.36 7.00
N LEU A 55 4.74 -8.65 8.18
CA LEU A 55 5.70 -7.76 8.82
C LEU A 55 7.01 -7.70 8.03
N GLY A 56 7.57 -8.84 7.62
CA GLY A 56 8.81 -8.87 6.83
C GLY A 56 8.67 -8.12 5.50
N GLY A 57 7.55 -8.33 4.80
CA GLY A 57 7.22 -7.61 3.56
C GLY A 57 7.05 -6.11 3.78
N THR A 58 6.41 -5.71 4.88
CA THR A 58 6.24 -4.31 5.27
C THR A 58 7.58 -3.63 5.50
N PHE A 59 8.42 -4.19 6.38
CA PHE A 59 9.73 -3.61 6.70
C PHE A 59 10.64 -3.53 5.47
N SER A 60 10.56 -4.52 4.57
CA SER A 60 11.26 -4.45 3.28
C SER A 60 10.83 -3.25 2.43
N LEU A 61 9.55 -2.88 2.46
CA LEU A 61 9.05 -1.75 1.69
C LEU A 61 9.34 -0.39 2.34
N VAL A 62 9.41 -0.30 3.68
CA VAL A 62 9.60 0.96 4.44
C VAL A 62 10.75 1.80 3.88
N VAL A 63 11.91 1.22 3.62
CA VAL A 63 13.09 1.96 3.12
C VAL A 63 12.83 2.53 1.72
N THR A 64 12.14 1.78 0.87
CA THR A 64 11.82 2.23 -0.49
C THR A 64 10.71 3.28 -0.48
N THR A 65 9.65 3.06 0.31
CA THR A 65 8.50 3.98 0.36
C THR A 65 8.87 5.31 1.00
N THR A 66 9.68 5.33 2.06
CA THR A 66 10.21 6.57 2.66
C THR A 66 11.07 7.34 1.67
N GLY A 67 11.95 6.66 0.93
CA GLY A 67 12.73 7.26 -0.16
C GLY A 67 11.87 7.82 -1.30
N LEU A 68 10.83 7.11 -1.73
CA LEU A 68 9.92 7.62 -2.77
C LEU A 68 8.99 8.73 -2.27
N ALA A 69 8.63 8.72 -0.98
CA ALA A 69 7.77 9.73 -0.38
C ALA A 69 8.43 11.12 -0.39
N SER A 70 9.76 11.20 -0.29
CA SER A 70 10.48 12.48 -0.42
C SER A 70 10.34 13.05 -1.84
N HIS A 71 10.45 12.21 -2.87
CA HIS A 71 10.24 12.61 -4.27
C HIS A 71 8.80 13.08 -4.53
N LEU A 72 7.80 12.50 -3.85
CA LEU A 72 6.41 12.95 -3.94
C LEU A 72 6.21 14.38 -3.39
N ARG A 73 7.08 14.82 -2.48
CA ARG A 73 7.02 16.18 -1.92
C ARG A 73 7.65 17.21 -2.85
N VAL A 74 8.59 16.83 -3.72
CA VAL A 74 9.32 17.76 -4.59
C VAL A 74 8.40 18.63 -5.47
N PRO A 75 7.41 18.09 -6.19
CA PRO A 75 6.49 18.93 -6.99
C PRO A 75 5.61 19.87 -6.16
N LEU A 76 5.50 19.61 -4.86
CA LEU A 76 4.70 20.38 -3.91
C LEU A 76 5.54 21.35 -3.08
N GLN A 77 6.86 21.20 -3.09
CA GLN A 77 7.78 22.12 -2.43
C GLN A 77 7.58 23.51 -3.04
N SER A 78 7.70 24.56 -2.22
CA SER A 78 7.42 25.97 -2.55
C SER A 78 5.96 26.36 -2.82
N LEU A 79 5.03 25.41 -2.96
CA LEU A 79 3.60 25.75 -3.11
C LEU A 79 2.96 26.10 -1.77
N ARG A 80 2.04 27.08 -1.78
CA ARG A 80 1.20 27.36 -0.61
C ARG A 80 0.30 26.14 -0.32
N PRO A 81 -0.18 25.97 0.92
CA PRO A 81 -1.08 24.87 1.27
C PRO A 81 -2.36 24.82 0.40
N ARG A 82 -2.85 25.97 -0.07
CA ARG A 82 -4.01 26.05 -0.97
C ARG A 82 -3.69 25.50 -2.36
N ASP A 83 -2.56 25.88 -2.93
CA ASP A 83 -2.15 25.52 -4.28
C ASP A 83 -1.75 24.04 -4.37
N SER A 84 -1.11 23.51 -3.32
CA SER A 84 -0.82 22.08 -3.22
C SER A 84 -2.09 21.22 -3.13
N ARG A 85 -3.13 21.69 -2.42
CA ARG A 85 -4.44 21.02 -2.40
C ARG A 85 -5.14 21.10 -3.75
N PHE A 86 -5.09 22.26 -4.40
CA PHE A 86 -5.63 22.44 -5.75
C PHE A 86 -4.96 21.47 -6.73
N LEU A 87 -3.62 21.46 -6.78
CA LEU A 87 -2.85 20.57 -7.65
C LEU A 87 -3.19 19.10 -7.44
N ARG A 88 -3.22 18.64 -6.18
CA ARG A 88 -3.61 17.26 -5.85
C ARG A 88 -5.04 16.94 -6.32
N ARG A 89 -5.98 17.87 -6.07
CA ARG A 89 -7.37 17.71 -6.47
C ARG A 89 -7.51 17.64 -7.99
N SER A 90 -6.79 18.49 -8.72
CA SER A 90 -6.78 18.51 -10.19
C SER A 90 -6.27 17.18 -10.77
N VAL A 91 -5.22 16.60 -10.18
CA VAL A 91 -4.72 15.28 -10.59
C VAL A 91 -5.72 14.17 -10.26
N ASP A 92 -6.31 14.20 -9.05
CA ASP A 92 -7.29 13.21 -8.62
C ASP A 92 -8.60 13.28 -9.44
N SER A 93 -9.02 14.48 -9.86
CA SER A 93 -10.23 14.73 -10.67
C SER A 93 -10.00 14.74 -12.18
N VAL A 94 -8.76 14.54 -12.64
CA VAL A 94 -8.38 14.59 -14.06
C VAL A 94 -8.69 15.96 -14.70
N GLN A 95 -8.59 17.05 -13.93
CA GLN A 95 -8.77 18.41 -14.42
C GLN A 95 -7.43 19.01 -14.85
N LEU A 96 -7.25 19.19 -16.15
CA LEU A 96 -6.06 19.79 -16.73
C LEU A 96 -5.89 21.24 -16.25
N ILE A 97 -4.67 21.60 -15.85
CA ILE A 97 -4.35 22.95 -15.40
C ILE A 97 -4.00 23.80 -16.62
N ALA A 98 -4.72 24.90 -16.82
CA ALA A 98 -4.46 25.88 -17.86
C ALA A 98 -3.67 27.08 -17.30
N PRO A 99 -2.72 27.67 -18.06
CA PRO A 99 -2.20 27.20 -19.35
C PRO A 99 -1.41 25.89 -19.26
N ALA A 100 -1.40 25.09 -20.33
CA ALA A 100 -0.70 23.80 -20.38
C ALA A 100 0.82 23.92 -20.16
N ASP A 101 1.39 25.07 -20.52
CA ASP A 101 2.82 25.37 -20.40
C ASP A 101 3.17 25.99 -19.03
N SER A 102 2.18 26.17 -18.16
CA SER A 102 2.41 26.72 -16.83
C SER A 102 3.29 25.79 -15.99
N GLU A 103 4.12 26.39 -15.14
CA GLU A 103 4.91 25.65 -14.16
C GLU A 103 4.03 24.75 -13.26
N MET A 104 2.80 25.20 -12.97
CA MET A 104 1.84 24.43 -12.18
C MET A 104 1.34 23.18 -12.92
N ALA A 105 1.12 23.26 -14.23
CA ALA A 105 0.75 22.11 -15.06
C ALA A 105 1.90 21.08 -15.14
N GLN A 106 3.14 21.55 -15.28
CA GLN A 106 4.34 20.69 -15.26
C GLN A 106 4.49 19.97 -13.90
N ARG A 107 4.38 20.71 -12.79
CA ARG A 107 4.43 20.13 -11.44
C ARG A 107 3.29 19.12 -11.21
N ALA A 108 2.10 19.37 -11.74
CA ALA A 108 0.98 18.43 -11.66
C ALA A 108 1.23 17.13 -12.45
N PHE A 109 1.85 17.23 -13.62
CA PHE A 109 2.25 16.06 -14.42
C PHE A 109 3.32 15.23 -13.70
N ASP A 110 4.35 15.87 -13.16
CA ASP A 110 5.39 15.18 -12.39
C ASP A 110 4.82 14.54 -11.12
N TYR A 111 3.94 15.24 -10.42
CA TYR A 111 3.22 14.69 -9.27
C TYR A 111 2.40 13.45 -9.65
N ALA A 112 1.66 13.50 -10.76
CA ALA A 112 0.88 12.36 -11.24
C ALA A 112 1.79 11.16 -11.55
N ARG A 113 2.90 11.38 -12.27
CA ARG A 113 3.86 10.31 -12.62
C ARG A 113 4.51 9.68 -11.38
N ILE A 114 4.94 10.48 -10.42
CA ILE A 114 5.54 9.97 -9.17
C ILE A 114 4.49 9.20 -8.35
N THR A 115 3.25 9.70 -8.32
CA THR A 115 2.13 9.03 -7.64
C THR A 115 1.89 7.63 -8.23
N LEU A 116 2.00 7.46 -9.56
CA LEU A 116 1.81 6.14 -10.19
C LEU A 116 2.85 5.09 -9.75
N VAL A 117 4.05 5.52 -9.39
CA VAL A 117 5.12 4.63 -8.91
C VAL A 117 5.01 4.40 -7.41
N TYR A 118 4.75 5.45 -6.64
CA TYR A 118 4.72 5.41 -5.17
C TYR A 118 3.46 4.72 -4.61
N GLN A 119 2.28 5.11 -5.10
CA GLN A 119 1.01 4.70 -4.52
C GLN A 119 0.79 3.17 -4.46
N PRO A 120 1.14 2.37 -5.48
CA PRO A 120 0.98 0.91 -5.37
C PRO A 120 1.92 0.29 -4.35
N LEU A 121 3.13 0.83 -4.15
CA LEU A 121 4.07 0.36 -3.12
C LEU A 121 3.57 0.72 -1.72
N ALA A 122 3.04 1.93 -1.53
CA ALA A 122 2.46 2.34 -0.26
C ALA A 122 1.23 1.49 0.11
N LEU A 123 0.35 1.21 -0.85
CA LEU A 123 -0.78 0.30 -0.67
C LEU A 123 -0.32 -1.12 -0.34
N ALA A 124 0.70 -1.64 -1.03
CA ALA A 124 1.25 -2.96 -0.74
C ALA A 124 1.85 -3.03 0.67
N GLN A 125 2.63 -2.04 1.08
CA GLN A 125 3.17 -1.95 2.44
C GLN A 125 2.04 -1.91 3.48
N PHE A 126 1.00 -1.11 3.24
CA PHE A 126 -0.15 -1.02 4.13
C PHE A 126 -0.85 -2.37 4.25
N LEU A 127 -1.20 -3.03 3.14
CA LEU A 127 -1.87 -4.33 3.16
C LEU A 127 -1.02 -5.41 3.86
N LEU A 128 0.29 -5.44 3.61
CA LEU A 128 1.20 -6.36 4.27
C LEU A 128 1.25 -6.12 5.78
N LEU A 129 1.22 -4.87 6.22
CA LEU A 129 1.23 -4.53 7.65
C LEU A 129 -0.03 -5.05 8.32
N TYR A 130 -1.20 -4.79 7.74
CA TYR A 130 -2.47 -5.24 8.31
C TYR A 130 -2.63 -6.76 8.24
N ALA A 131 -2.17 -7.41 7.17
CA ALA A 131 -2.10 -8.86 7.11
C ALA A 131 -1.21 -9.43 8.22
N GLY A 132 -0.06 -8.80 8.48
CA GLY A 132 0.84 -9.16 9.56
C GLY A 132 0.23 -9.02 10.95
N LEU A 133 -0.54 -7.96 11.18
CA LEU A 133 -1.24 -7.71 12.44
C LEU A 133 -2.44 -8.63 12.66
N LEU A 134 -3.14 -9.02 11.59
CA LEU A 134 -4.26 -9.97 11.65
C LEU A 134 -3.80 -11.38 11.97
N GLY A 135 -2.59 -11.76 11.53
CA GLY A 135 -2.08 -13.12 11.61
C GLY A 135 -2.28 -13.77 12.98
N PRO A 136 -1.72 -13.21 14.08
CA PRO A 136 -1.85 -13.79 15.41
C PRO A 136 -3.30 -13.88 15.91
N GLN A 137 -4.15 -12.92 15.51
CA GLN A 137 -5.54 -12.83 15.95
C GLN A 137 -6.45 -13.87 15.30
N LEU A 138 -6.02 -14.51 14.20
CA LEU A 138 -6.82 -15.53 13.52
C LEU A 138 -7.01 -16.78 14.38
N ALA A 139 -6.01 -17.18 15.16
CA ALA A 139 -6.12 -18.33 16.07
C ALA A 139 -7.14 -18.05 17.19
N ASP A 140 -7.05 -16.86 17.79
CA ASP A 140 -7.92 -16.40 18.88
C ASP A 140 -9.38 -16.19 18.45
N LEU A 141 -9.65 -16.07 17.14
CA LEU A 141 -11.00 -15.89 16.60
C LEU A 141 -11.90 -17.13 16.73
N PHE A 142 -11.28 -18.30 17.00
CA PHE A 142 -11.94 -19.59 17.11
C PHE A 142 -11.70 -20.27 18.46
N ASP A 143 -10.99 -19.62 19.37
CA ASP A 143 -10.85 -20.09 20.73
C ASP A 143 -12.13 -19.80 21.53
N HIS A 144 -12.42 -20.61 22.53
CA HIS A 144 -13.69 -20.58 23.28
C HIS A 144 -13.68 -19.58 24.45
N ASP A 145 -12.57 -18.88 24.67
CA ASP A 145 -12.43 -17.85 25.71
C ASP A 145 -13.13 -16.55 25.30
N GLY A 146 -14.26 -16.25 25.96
CA GLY A 146 -15.22 -15.24 25.50
C GLY A 146 -14.74 -13.78 25.44
N PHE A 147 -13.72 -13.39 26.22
CA PHE A 147 -13.14 -12.04 26.17
C PHE A 147 -12.22 -11.86 24.95
N ASP A 148 -11.30 -12.80 24.74
CA ASP A 148 -10.36 -12.76 23.61
C ASP A 148 -11.06 -12.97 22.27
N LEU A 149 -12.13 -13.78 22.24
CA LEU A 149 -12.98 -13.95 21.07
C LEU A 149 -13.64 -12.64 20.62
N THR A 150 -14.20 -11.88 21.57
CA THR A 150 -14.91 -10.63 21.26
C THR A 150 -13.92 -9.56 20.80
N PHE A 151 -12.77 -9.45 21.48
CA PHE A 151 -11.71 -8.53 21.09
C PHE A 151 -11.16 -8.85 19.70
N SER A 152 -10.80 -10.11 19.43
CA SER A 152 -10.27 -10.55 18.13
C SER A 152 -11.26 -10.28 16.99
N ARG A 153 -12.57 -10.54 17.19
CA ARG A 153 -13.61 -10.23 16.19
C ARG A 153 -13.73 -8.75 15.89
N VAL A 154 -13.76 -7.91 16.93
CA VAL A 154 -13.83 -6.44 16.77
C VAL A 154 -12.57 -5.92 16.10
N PHE A 155 -11.39 -6.41 16.49
CA PHE A 155 -10.11 -6.03 15.90
C PHE A 155 -10.01 -6.45 14.43
N CYS A 156 -10.31 -7.71 14.11
CA CYS A 156 -10.28 -8.23 12.75
C CYS A 156 -11.26 -7.50 11.84
N SER A 157 -12.51 -7.32 12.28
CA SER A 157 -13.52 -6.59 11.49
C SER A 157 -13.10 -5.14 11.25
N THR A 158 -12.60 -4.45 12.28
CA THR A 158 -12.11 -3.07 12.17
C THR A 158 -10.95 -2.97 11.18
N ILE A 159 -9.96 -3.86 11.27
CA ILE A 159 -8.84 -3.90 10.35
C ILE A 159 -9.31 -4.12 8.91
N VAL A 160 -10.19 -5.10 8.68
CA VAL A 160 -10.68 -5.40 7.33
C VAL A 160 -11.42 -4.20 6.74
N ILE A 161 -12.28 -3.55 7.53
CA ILE A 161 -13.00 -2.34 7.10
C ILE A 161 -12.01 -1.24 6.72
N VAL A 162 -11.03 -0.97 7.59
CA VAL A 162 -9.98 0.03 7.34
C VAL A 162 -9.20 -0.32 6.06
N ALA A 163 -8.80 -1.58 5.90
CA ALA A 163 -8.08 -2.05 4.71
C ALA A 163 -8.87 -1.86 3.42
N VAL A 164 -10.16 -2.18 3.43
CA VAL A 164 -11.04 -1.98 2.27
C VAL A 164 -11.19 -0.49 1.94
N ILE A 165 -11.46 0.36 2.94
CA ILE A 165 -11.59 1.81 2.73
C ILE A 165 -10.32 2.37 2.09
N PHE A 166 -9.15 2.06 2.67
CA PHE A 166 -7.88 2.54 2.16
C PHE A 166 -7.56 2.00 0.76
N ALA A 167 -7.83 0.72 0.48
CA ALA A 167 -7.67 0.14 -0.84
C ALA A 167 -8.53 0.85 -1.89
N VAL A 168 -9.80 1.15 -1.57
CA VAL A 168 -10.72 1.88 -2.46
C VAL A 168 -10.23 3.31 -2.70
N VAL A 169 -9.85 4.04 -1.64
CA VAL A 169 -9.35 5.41 -1.77
C VAL A 169 -8.07 5.45 -2.61
N TRP A 170 -7.12 4.55 -2.37
CA TRP A 170 -5.86 4.54 -3.09
C TRP A 170 -5.99 4.10 -4.55
N THR A 171 -6.86 3.14 -4.85
CA THR A 171 -7.13 2.74 -6.23
C THR A 171 -7.79 3.86 -7.03
N ARG A 172 -8.67 4.66 -6.42
CA ARG A 172 -9.22 5.88 -7.04
C ARG A 172 -8.13 6.89 -7.38
N LYS A 173 -7.20 7.15 -6.45
CA LYS A 173 -6.05 8.04 -6.70
C LYS A 173 -5.14 7.55 -7.82
N ILE A 174 -4.87 6.24 -7.89
CA ILE A 174 -4.10 5.65 -8.99
C ILE A 174 -4.84 5.87 -10.33
N ARG A 175 -6.16 5.65 -10.37
CA ARG A 175 -6.96 5.86 -11.59
C ARG A 175 -6.95 7.33 -12.02
N GLY A 176 -7.11 8.27 -11.08
CA GLY A 176 -7.02 9.71 -11.33
C GLY A 176 -5.67 10.10 -11.91
N ALA A 177 -4.57 9.72 -11.25
CA ALA A 177 -3.21 9.99 -11.74
C ALA A 177 -2.95 9.37 -13.14
N ARG A 178 -3.43 8.15 -13.41
CA ARG A 178 -3.33 7.53 -14.75
C ARG A 178 -4.14 8.31 -15.79
N GLY A 179 -5.35 8.73 -15.42
CA GLY A 179 -6.21 9.53 -16.27
C GLY A 179 -5.57 10.87 -16.62
N TYR A 180 -4.99 11.55 -15.64
CA TYR A 180 -4.32 12.83 -15.80
C TYR A 180 -3.11 12.75 -16.75
N VAL A 181 -2.24 11.75 -16.57
CA VAL A 181 -1.08 11.53 -17.46
C VAL A 181 -1.55 11.29 -18.90
N ARG A 182 -2.55 10.42 -19.10
CA ARG A 182 -3.11 10.13 -20.43
C ARG A 182 -3.77 11.35 -21.08
N ALA A 183 -4.44 12.18 -20.29
CA ALA A 183 -5.09 13.40 -20.78
C ALA A 183 -4.07 14.41 -21.30
N ILE A 184 -2.95 14.59 -20.59
CA ILE A 184 -1.83 15.44 -21.02
C ILE A 184 -1.16 14.88 -22.27
N GLU A 185 -0.90 13.57 -22.31
CA GLU A 185 -0.31 12.93 -23.48
C GLU A 185 -1.16 13.14 -24.74
N ARG A 186 -2.49 12.97 -24.63
CA ARG A 186 -3.42 13.27 -25.73
C ARG A 186 -3.38 14.73 -26.16
N GLN A 187 -3.38 15.66 -25.22
CA GLN A 187 -3.33 17.09 -25.53
C GLN A 187 -2.05 17.47 -26.29
N ARG A 188 -0.91 16.85 -25.98
CA ARG A 188 0.35 17.07 -26.71
C ARG A 188 0.38 16.47 -28.11
N THR A 189 -0.39 15.42 -28.38
CA THR A 189 -0.47 14.83 -29.73
C THR A 189 -1.42 15.56 -30.68
N THR A 190 -2.27 16.45 -30.16
CA THR A 190 -3.27 17.20 -30.94
C THR A 190 -2.83 18.62 -31.31
N VAL A 191 -1.68 19.07 -30.79
CA VAL A 191 -1.03 20.35 -31.12
C VAL A 191 0.15 20.08 -32.03
#